data_AF-A0A2S3QXQ3-F1
#
_entry.id   AF-A0A2S3QXQ3-F1
#
_cell.length_a   1.000
_cell.length_b   1.000
_cell.length_c   1.000
_cell.angle_alpha   90.00
_cell.angle_beta   90.00
_cell.angle_gamma   90.00
#
_symmetry.space_group_name_H-M   'P 1'
#
loop_
_entity.id
_entity.type
_entity.pdbx_description
1 polymer ?
#
loop_
_entity_poly.entity_id
_entity_poly.type
_entity_poly.pdbx_seq_one_letter_code
_entity_poly.pdbx_strand_id
1 'polypeptide(L)'
;MAPGIGIVADLINAGLYALRGDFLNSGLSLLSGLPIVGQGVTAAKYGNKALNVATETVAKGSDSLTSAAKQLDGPKGVHPIKARMKPFKVPCFKPSDTLLKKNKDNIKSFEQNYARQLKHQENGLNDLTIGEYLENRERYRNIKRKGTGSAQSDFRMEFEDDLLESLEASYGKTKSRVEAKKLAKQRATDIMANLAALHDPDMIAGGADKVSRMGRKDVNGSLGPQWAKAPAGSVKDAKTRVQLIDEQVEKAYKNLGADAKLNIQLERCPLNKK
;
A
#
# COMPACT_ATOMS: atom_id res chain seq x y z
N MET A 1 1.44 -20.26 3.25
CA MET A 1 1.03 -19.36 2.15
C MET A 1 1.90 -19.70 0.96
N ALA A 2 1.34 -19.79 -0.25
CA ALA A 2 2.16 -20.10 -1.42
C ALA A 2 3.17 -18.97 -1.68
N PRO A 3 4.46 -19.28 -1.94
CA PRO A 3 5.45 -18.29 -2.34
C PRO A 3 4.98 -17.50 -3.57
N GLY A 4 5.32 -16.21 -3.63
CA GLY A 4 5.13 -15.38 -4.83
C GLY A 4 3.76 -14.70 -5.03
N ILE A 5 2.74 -14.95 -4.19
CA ILE A 5 1.44 -14.27 -4.31
C ILE A 5 1.55 -12.74 -4.23
N GLY A 6 2.41 -12.24 -3.33
CA GLY A 6 2.64 -10.79 -3.20
C GLY A 6 3.23 -10.17 -4.46
N ILE A 7 4.17 -10.86 -5.12
CA ILE A 7 4.82 -10.37 -6.35
C ILE A 7 3.80 -10.22 -7.49
N VAL A 8 2.90 -11.18 -7.66
CA VAL A 8 1.85 -11.10 -8.69
C VAL A 8 0.93 -9.91 -8.43
N ALA A 9 0.53 -9.69 -7.18
CA ALA A 9 -0.28 -8.55 -6.81
C ALA A 9 0.45 -7.22 -7.05
N ASP A 10 1.73 -7.13 -6.70
CA ASP A 10 2.54 -5.93 -6.90
C ASP A 10 2.70 -5.58 -8.40
N LEU A 11 2.84 -6.58 -9.28
CA LEU A 11 2.91 -6.34 -10.74
C LEU A 11 1.58 -5.86 -11.33
N ILE A 12 0.44 -6.40 -10.88
CA ILE A 12 -0.89 -5.95 -11.36
C ILE A 12 -1.19 -4.55 -10.82
N ASN A 13 -0.91 -4.31 -9.53
CA ASN A 13 -1.04 -2.98 -8.93
C ASN A 13 -0.19 -1.95 -9.67
N ALA A 14 1.03 -2.29 -10.08
CA ALA A 14 1.87 -1.39 -10.87
C ALA A 14 1.19 -0.94 -12.17
N GLY A 15 0.57 -1.87 -12.90
CA GLY A 15 -0.20 -1.56 -14.11
C GLY A 15 -1.39 -0.65 -13.82
N LEU A 16 -2.19 -0.99 -12.82
CA LEU A 16 -3.35 -0.19 -12.40
C LEU A 16 -2.95 1.23 -11.98
N TYR A 17 -1.84 1.38 -11.25
CA TYR A 17 -1.30 2.68 -10.88
C TYR A 17 -0.86 3.50 -12.11
N ALA A 18 -0.17 2.86 -13.06
CA ALA A 18 0.24 3.54 -14.28
C ALA A 18 -0.96 4.03 -15.11
N LEU A 19 -2.02 3.22 -15.21
CA LEU A 19 -3.27 3.60 -15.89
C LEU A 19 -3.97 4.78 -15.20
N ARG A 20 -3.82 4.89 -13.88
CA ARG A 20 -4.39 5.98 -13.06
C ARG A 20 -3.47 7.21 -12.96
N GLY A 21 -2.34 7.21 -13.66
CA GLY A 21 -1.34 8.30 -13.63
C GLY A 21 -0.51 8.37 -12.34
N ASP A 22 -0.58 7.36 -11.48
CA ASP A 22 0.13 7.28 -10.20
C ASP A 22 1.51 6.59 -10.39
N PHE A 23 2.42 7.29 -11.07
CA PHE A 23 3.72 6.72 -11.43
C PHE A 23 4.63 6.43 -10.23
N LEU A 24 4.44 7.13 -9.10
CA LEU A 24 5.19 6.90 -7.87
C LEU A 24 4.83 5.54 -7.26
N ASN A 25 3.54 5.27 -7.04
CA ASN A 25 3.10 3.98 -6.49
C ASN A 25 3.25 2.85 -7.51
N SER A 26 3.19 3.15 -8.81
CA SER A 26 3.52 2.20 -9.88
C SER A 26 4.98 1.74 -9.81
N GLY A 27 5.93 2.68 -9.77
CA GLY A 27 7.36 2.38 -9.66
C GLY A 27 7.71 1.63 -8.38
N LEU A 28 7.11 2.02 -7.24
CA LEU A 28 7.30 1.33 -5.96
C LEU A 28 6.79 -0.12 -6.02
N SER A 29 5.64 -0.33 -6.66
CA SER A 29 5.07 -1.67 -6.86
C SER A 29 5.96 -2.52 -7.78
N LEU A 30 6.47 -1.95 -8.89
CA LEU A 30 7.40 -2.63 -9.81
C LEU A 30 8.72 -3.04 -9.16
N LEU A 31 9.41 -2.12 -8.47
CA LEU A 31 10.68 -2.39 -7.79
C LEU A 31 10.54 -3.53 -6.77
N SER A 32 9.35 -3.68 -6.19
CA SER A 32 9.06 -4.72 -5.20
C SER A 32 8.59 -6.06 -5.78
N GLY A 33 8.13 -6.07 -7.04
CA GLY A 33 7.80 -7.26 -7.81
C GLY A 33 9.00 -7.92 -8.48
N LEU A 34 10.16 -7.23 -8.53
CA LEU A 34 11.41 -7.84 -8.99
C LEU A 34 11.89 -8.88 -7.96
N PRO A 35 12.13 -10.14 -8.37
CA PRO A 35 12.90 -11.05 -7.52
C PRO A 35 14.27 -10.40 -7.30
N ILE A 36 14.69 -10.27 -6.03
CA ILE A 36 16.06 -9.87 -5.71
C ILE A 36 16.99 -10.84 -6.44
N VAL A 37 17.85 -10.28 -7.30
CA VAL A 37 18.87 -10.98 -8.10
C VAL A 37 19.50 -12.09 -7.25
N GLY A 38 19.32 -13.34 -7.69
CA GLY A 38 19.81 -14.51 -6.94
C GLY A 38 19.16 -15.86 -7.26
N GLN A 39 18.09 -15.92 -8.06
CA GLN A 39 17.63 -17.16 -8.70
C GLN A 39 17.44 -16.89 -10.19
N GLY A 40 18.36 -17.42 -10.99
CA GLY A 40 18.56 -17.11 -12.42
C GLY A 40 17.49 -17.61 -13.37
N VAL A 41 16.20 -17.42 -13.09
CA VAL A 41 15.13 -17.75 -14.02
C VAL A 41 14.07 -16.67 -13.97
N THR A 42 13.60 -16.23 -15.14
CA THR A 42 12.37 -15.42 -15.41
C THR A 42 12.55 -13.94 -15.82
N ALA A 43 13.71 -13.49 -16.29
CA ALA A 43 13.76 -12.24 -17.07
C ALA A 43 13.34 -12.46 -18.55
N ALA A 44 13.63 -13.63 -19.12
CA ALA A 44 13.40 -13.91 -20.54
C ALA A 44 11.97 -14.35 -20.92
N LYS A 45 11.01 -14.46 -19.97
CA LYS A 45 9.65 -14.99 -20.22
C LYS A 45 8.55 -13.94 -20.38
N TYR A 46 8.83 -12.67 -20.08
CA TYR A 46 7.87 -11.58 -20.21
C TYR A 46 8.19 -10.79 -21.47
N GLY A 47 7.31 -10.91 -22.47
CA GLY A 47 7.52 -10.41 -23.83
C GLY A 47 7.79 -8.91 -23.87
N ASN A 48 8.46 -8.49 -24.94
CA ASN A 48 8.99 -7.14 -25.17
C ASN A 48 8.02 -6.00 -24.79
N LYS A 49 6.70 -6.18 -24.92
CA LYS A 49 5.71 -5.14 -24.57
C LYS A 49 5.58 -4.88 -23.06
N ALA A 50 5.59 -5.93 -22.23
CA ALA A 50 5.53 -5.79 -20.77
C ALA A 50 6.86 -5.30 -20.20
N LEU A 51 7.98 -5.72 -20.80
CA LEU A 51 9.30 -5.22 -20.46
C LEU A 51 9.44 -3.73 -20.81
N ASN A 52 8.93 -3.29 -21.96
CA ASN A 52 8.92 -1.89 -22.38
C ASN A 52 8.05 -1.03 -21.47
N VAL A 53 6.84 -1.49 -21.12
CA VAL A 53 5.99 -0.77 -20.15
C VAL A 53 6.66 -0.72 -18.78
N ALA A 54 7.26 -1.82 -18.30
CA ALA A 54 7.98 -1.84 -17.03
C ALA A 54 9.22 -0.93 -17.06
N THR A 55 9.99 -0.89 -18.16
CA THR A 55 11.17 -0.02 -18.29
C THR A 55 10.79 1.44 -18.46
N GLU A 56 9.77 1.77 -19.26
CA GLU A 56 9.23 3.14 -19.36
C GLU A 56 8.63 3.61 -18.04
N THR A 57 7.98 2.72 -17.27
CA THR A 57 7.38 3.06 -15.98
C THR A 57 8.42 3.12 -14.87
N VAL A 58 9.47 2.29 -14.91
CA VAL A 58 10.64 2.42 -14.03
C VAL A 58 11.43 3.68 -14.38
N ALA A 59 11.56 4.04 -15.66
CA ALA A 59 12.19 5.29 -16.09
C ALA A 59 11.37 6.49 -15.61
N LYS A 60 10.06 6.53 -15.88
CA LYS A 60 9.15 7.59 -15.39
C LYS A 60 9.03 7.62 -13.86
N GLY A 61 9.05 6.46 -13.20
CA GLY A 61 9.03 6.33 -11.74
C GLY A 61 10.34 6.79 -11.12
N SER A 62 11.48 6.45 -11.74
CA SER A 62 12.81 6.97 -11.37
C SER A 62 12.87 8.46 -11.60
N ASP A 63 12.43 8.96 -12.75
CA ASP A 63 12.35 10.39 -13.06
C ASP A 63 11.40 11.10 -12.11
N SER A 64 10.28 10.49 -11.70
CA SER A 64 9.34 11.04 -10.72
C SER A 64 9.93 11.02 -9.30
N LEU A 65 10.69 10.00 -8.92
CA LEU A 65 11.41 9.92 -7.64
C LEU A 65 12.56 10.93 -7.60
N THR A 66 13.30 11.06 -8.70
CA THR A 66 14.36 12.05 -8.90
C THR A 66 13.77 13.45 -9.03
N SER A 67 12.58 13.62 -9.59
CA SER A 67 11.86 14.91 -9.65
C SER A 67 11.21 15.27 -8.32
N ALA A 68 10.75 14.30 -7.53
CA ALA A 68 10.31 14.53 -6.15
C ALA A 68 11.50 14.88 -5.26
N ALA A 69 12.66 14.24 -5.48
CA ALA A 69 13.92 14.60 -4.84
C ALA A 69 14.45 15.97 -5.31
N LYS A 70 14.31 16.32 -6.60
CA LYS A 70 14.67 17.64 -7.16
C LYS A 70 13.66 18.74 -6.85
N GLN A 71 12.39 18.44 -6.62
CA GLN A 71 11.39 19.40 -6.13
C GLN A 71 11.67 19.83 -4.69
N LEU A 72 12.50 19.07 -3.96
CA LEU A 72 13.06 19.52 -2.69
C LEU A 72 14.22 20.54 -2.89
N ASP A 73 14.78 20.66 -4.10
CA ASP A 73 15.95 21.50 -4.43
C ASP A 73 15.75 22.43 -5.65
N GLY A 74 14.50 22.71 -6.07
CA GLY A 74 14.17 23.52 -7.26
C GLY A 74 13.86 25.01 -6.97
N PRO A 75 14.04 25.92 -7.96
CA PRO A 75 14.07 27.37 -7.76
C PRO A 75 12.70 27.95 -7.35
N LYS A 76 12.75 28.99 -6.50
CA LYS A 76 11.62 29.72 -5.93
C LYS A 76 10.69 30.31 -7.01
N GLY A 77 9.69 29.55 -7.42
CA GLY A 77 8.56 29.99 -8.25
C GLY A 77 7.25 29.87 -7.48
N VAL A 78 6.45 30.94 -7.47
CA VAL A 78 5.29 31.16 -6.59
C VAL A 78 4.07 30.34 -7.04
N HIS A 79 4.06 29.04 -6.71
CA HIS A 79 2.82 28.40 -6.25
C HIS A 79 2.81 28.53 -4.74
N PRO A 80 1.68 28.87 -4.07
CA PRO A 80 1.66 28.89 -2.62
C PRO A 80 2.08 27.50 -2.15
N ILE A 81 3.26 27.42 -1.52
CA ILE A 81 3.76 26.19 -0.92
C ILE A 81 2.66 25.77 0.03
N LYS A 82 1.93 24.67 -0.28
CA LYS A 82 0.94 24.14 0.66
C LYS A 82 1.70 23.88 1.94
N ALA A 83 1.40 24.67 2.97
CA ALA A 83 2.07 24.59 4.25
C ALA A 83 2.01 23.13 4.72
N ARG A 84 3.09 22.62 5.31
CA ARG A 84 3.15 21.22 5.74
C ARG A 84 3.39 21.17 7.24
N MET A 85 2.70 20.24 7.91
CA MET A 85 2.95 19.97 9.33
C MET A 85 4.42 19.62 9.58
N LYS A 86 4.93 19.94 10.78
CA LYS A 86 6.21 19.40 11.24
C LYS A 86 6.16 17.86 11.21
N PRO A 87 7.24 17.15 10.86
CA PRO A 87 7.24 15.70 10.86
C PRO A 87 6.79 15.14 12.21
N PHE A 88 5.80 14.26 12.18
CA PHE A 88 5.32 13.55 13.35
C PHE A 88 5.56 12.05 13.22
N LYS A 89 6.44 11.54 14.09
CA LYS A 89 6.76 10.12 14.16
C LYS A 89 5.75 9.38 15.01
N VAL A 90 4.97 8.52 14.37
CA VAL A 90 3.98 7.67 15.04
C VAL A 90 4.70 6.49 15.68
N PRO A 91 4.27 6.02 16.87
CA PRO A 91 4.81 4.80 17.44
C PRO A 91 4.80 3.62 16.46
N CYS A 92 5.93 2.92 16.39
CA CYS A 92 6.19 1.88 15.40
C CYS A 92 5.13 0.76 15.37
N PHE A 93 4.99 0.09 14.24
CA PHE A 93 4.05 -1.01 14.02
C PHE A 93 4.75 -2.36 14.14
N LYS A 94 4.11 -3.33 14.78
CA LYS A 94 4.64 -4.68 14.95
C LYS A 94 3.56 -5.73 14.67
N PRO A 95 3.84 -6.75 13.84
CA PRO A 95 2.96 -7.91 13.73
C PRO A 95 2.93 -8.71 15.05
N SER A 96 1.86 -9.46 15.27
CA SER A 96 1.81 -10.38 16.40
C SER A 96 2.83 -11.51 16.27
N ASP A 97 3.29 -12.04 17.40
CA ASP A 97 4.22 -13.18 17.42
C ASP A 97 3.63 -14.40 16.71
N THR A 98 2.31 -14.61 16.80
CA THR A 98 1.59 -15.65 16.06
C THR A 98 1.68 -15.46 14.55
N LEU A 99 1.51 -14.24 14.06
CA LEU A 99 1.61 -13.95 12.63
C LEU A 99 3.05 -14.10 12.13
N LEU A 100 4.04 -13.70 12.93
CA LEU A 100 5.46 -13.93 12.64
C LEU A 100 5.76 -15.43 12.55
N LYS A 101 5.33 -16.24 13.53
CA LYS A 101 5.52 -17.70 13.52
C LYS A 101 4.89 -18.35 12.29
N LYS A 102 3.68 -17.94 11.90
CA LYS A 102 3.00 -18.44 10.69
C LYS A 102 3.76 -18.11 9.39
N ASN A 103 4.59 -17.08 9.41
CA ASN A 103 5.37 -16.61 8.26
C ASN A 103 6.87 -16.92 8.37
N LYS A 104 7.30 -17.73 9.34
CA LYS A 104 8.73 -18.00 9.62
C LYS A 104 9.50 -18.48 8.38
N ASP A 105 8.88 -19.35 7.57
CA ASP A 105 9.53 -19.96 6.40
C ASP A 105 9.64 -18.98 5.21
N ASN A 106 8.95 -17.83 5.30
CA ASN A 106 8.95 -16.78 4.27
C ASN A 106 9.13 -15.39 4.88
N ILE A 107 9.89 -15.29 5.98
CA ILE A 107 9.93 -14.09 6.83
C ILE A 107 10.37 -12.85 6.04
N LYS A 108 11.34 -12.97 5.13
CA LYS A 108 11.79 -11.87 4.27
C LYS A 108 10.65 -11.30 3.42
N SER A 109 9.92 -12.17 2.73
CA SER A 109 8.78 -11.76 1.89
C SER A 109 7.66 -11.15 2.74
N PHE A 110 7.41 -11.70 3.93
CA PHE A 110 6.45 -11.16 4.88
C PHE A 110 6.83 -9.76 5.35
N GLU A 111 8.07 -9.56 5.81
CA GLU A 111 8.57 -8.26 6.26
C GLU A 111 8.51 -7.21 5.15
N GLN A 112 8.89 -7.58 3.92
CA GLN A 112 8.76 -6.70 2.76
C GLN A 112 7.31 -6.29 2.49
N ASN A 113 6.36 -7.24 2.49
CA ASN A 113 4.94 -6.94 2.32
C ASN A 113 4.41 -6.03 3.44
N TYR A 114 4.84 -6.28 4.68
CA TYR A 114 4.46 -5.46 5.82
C TYR A 114 4.96 -4.03 5.67
N ALA A 115 6.26 -3.85 5.38
CA ALA A 115 6.86 -2.54 5.18
C ALA A 115 6.18 -1.78 4.04
N ARG A 116 5.83 -2.46 2.93
CA ARG A 116 5.09 -1.86 1.83
C ARG A 116 3.73 -1.35 2.23
N GLN A 117 2.90 -2.20 2.85
CA GLN A 117 1.57 -1.78 3.25
C GLN A 117 1.65 -0.62 4.25
N LEU A 118 2.61 -0.64 5.18
CA LEU A 118 2.82 0.47 6.09
C LEU A 118 3.25 1.76 5.36
N LYS A 119 4.11 1.68 4.34
CA LYS A 119 4.51 2.83 3.54
C LYS A 119 3.36 3.41 2.72
N HIS A 120 2.47 2.58 2.17
CA HIS A 120 1.27 3.08 1.48
C HIS A 120 0.31 3.78 2.42
N GLN A 121 0.18 3.31 3.68
CA GLN A 121 -0.57 4.02 4.71
C GLN A 121 0.05 5.40 5.01
N GLU A 122 1.38 5.48 5.11
CA GLU A 122 2.09 6.74 5.32
C GLU A 122 1.89 7.72 4.16
N ASN A 123 2.06 7.25 2.92
CA ASN A 123 1.87 8.05 1.72
C ASN A 123 0.42 8.56 1.65
N GLY A 124 -0.56 7.67 1.83
CA GLY A 124 -1.96 8.04 1.84
C GLY A 124 -2.32 9.06 2.91
N LEU A 125 -1.74 8.96 4.12
CA LEU A 125 -1.89 10.01 5.14
C LEU A 125 -1.29 11.33 4.67
N ASN A 126 -0.09 11.31 4.08
CA ASN A 126 0.61 12.52 3.65
C ASN A 126 0.05 13.18 2.39
N ASP A 127 -0.80 12.46 1.67
CA ASP A 127 -1.60 12.98 0.55
C ASP A 127 -2.83 13.75 1.01
N LEU A 128 -3.29 13.57 2.26
CA LEU A 128 -4.39 14.35 2.82
C LEU A 128 -3.93 15.73 3.29
N THR A 129 -4.81 16.71 3.12
CA THR A 129 -4.77 17.96 3.88
C THR A 129 -5.23 17.75 5.32
N ILE A 130 -4.93 18.71 6.19
CA ILE A 130 -5.42 18.74 7.56
C ILE A 130 -6.96 18.71 7.58
N GLY A 131 -7.62 19.49 6.72
CA GLY A 131 -9.07 19.53 6.61
C GLY A 131 -9.67 18.17 6.23
N GLU A 132 -9.16 17.56 5.15
CA GLU A 132 -9.62 16.24 4.70
C GLU A 132 -9.43 15.16 5.78
N TYR A 133 -8.30 15.18 6.49
CA TYR A 133 -8.07 14.26 7.60
C TYR A 133 -9.12 14.44 8.71
N LEU A 134 -9.35 15.67 9.16
CA LEU A 134 -10.28 15.96 10.24
C LEU A 134 -11.71 15.56 9.86
N GLU A 135 -12.16 15.87 8.64
CA GLU A 135 -13.48 15.48 8.14
C GLU A 135 -13.62 13.94 8.08
N ASN A 136 -12.63 13.25 7.52
CA ASN A 136 -12.65 11.79 7.43
C ASN A 136 -12.66 11.14 8.82
N ARG A 137 -11.90 11.69 9.77
CA ARG A 137 -11.87 11.22 11.16
C ARG A 137 -13.18 11.46 11.88
N GLU A 138 -13.81 12.61 11.70
CA GLU A 138 -15.13 12.91 12.23
C GLU A 138 -16.19 11.96 11.66
N ARG A 139 -16.22 11.79 10.34
CA ARG A 139 -17.08 10.82 9.65
C ARG A 139 -16.89 9.42 10.23
N TYR A 140 -15.64 8.95 10.35
CA TYR A 140 -15.36 7.63 10.93
C TYR A 140 -15.81 7.53 12.39
N ARG A 141 -15.68 8.58 13.20
CA ARG A 141 -16.20 8.59 14.57
C ARG A 141 -17.71 8.41 14.62
N ASN A 142 -18.43 9.11 13.74
CA ASN A 142 -19.90 9.16 13.72
C ASN A 142 -20.54 7.91 13.11
N ILE A 143 -20.04 7.44 11.96
CA ILE A 143 -20.70 6.36 11.20
C ILE A 143 -19.84 5.10 11.05
N LYS A 144 -18.61 5.11 11.56
CA LYS A 144 -17.64 4.00 11.41
C LYS A 144 -17.49 3.62 9.94
N ARG A 145 -17.92 2.41 9.58
CA ARG A 145 -17.89 1.83 8.22
C ARG A 145 -19.31 1.61 7.66
N LYS A 146 -20.33 2.26 8.23
CA LYS A 146 -21.70 2.15 7.73
C LYS A 146 -21.76 2.72 6.31
N GLY A 147 -22.24 1.92 5.36
CA GLY A 147 -22.37 2.32 3.96
C GLY A 147 -21.11 2.13 3.11
N THR A 148 -20.04 1.55 3.65
CA THR A 148 -18.81 1.24 2.89
C THR A 148 -18.76 -0.21 2.44
N GLY A 149 -17.86 -0.51 1.51
CA GLY A 149 -17.51 -1.88 1.10
C GLY A 149 -17.83 -2.20 -0.36
N SER A 150 -18.72 -1.43 -1.01
CA SER A 150 -18.90 -1.50 -2.47
C SER A 150 -17.58 -1.24 -3.20
N ALA A 151 -16.87 -0.17 -2.84
CA ALA A 151 -15.56 0.16 -3.40
C ALA A 151 -14.54 -1.00 -3.28
N GLN A 152 -14.60 -1.78 -2.20
CA GLN A 152 -13.75 -2.97 -2.04
C GLN A 152 -14.20 -4.13 -2.92
N SER A 153 -15.51 -4.37 -3.03
CA SER A 153 -16.07 -5.42 -3.89
C SER A 153 -15.80 -5.13 -5.37
N ASP A 154 -16.04 -3.90 -5.81
CA ASP A 154 -15.87 -3.47 -7.20
C ASP A 154 -14.40 -3.56 -7.61
N PHE A 155 -13.50 -3.03 -6.78
CA PHE A 155 -12.06 -3.11 -7.04
C PHE A 155 -11.54 -4.56 -7.05
N ARG A 156 -12.08 -5.43 -6.18
CA ARG A 156 -11.73 -6.86 -6.19
C ARG A 156 -12.18 -7.55 -7.47
N MET A 157 -13.36 -7.20 -7.98
CA MET A 157 -13.89 -7.76 -9.23
C MET A 157 -13.01 -7.35 -10.41
N GLU A 158 -12.73 -6.05 -10.56
CA GLU A 158 -11.85 -5.51 -11.60
C GLU A 158 -10.46 -6.18 -11.56
N PHE A 159 -9.87 -6.27 -10.36
CA PHE A 159 -8.57 -6.92 -10.19
C PHE A 159 -8.60 -8.43 -10.51
N GLU A 160 -9.68 -9.13 -10.17
CA GLU A 160 -9.84 -10.56 -10.48
C GLU A 160 -9.94 -10.81 -11.98
N ASP A 161 -10.67 -9.95 -12.70
CA ASP A 161 -10.78 -10.02 -14.16
C ASP A 161 -9.43 -9.80 -14.84
N ASP A 162 -8.67 -8.76 -14.44
CA ASP A 162 -7.31 -8.50 -14.93
C ASP A 162 -6.36 -9.67 -14.63
N LEU A 163 -6.47 -10.25 -13.43
CA LEU A 163 -5.67 -11.39 -13.01
C LEU A 163 -6.01 -12.63 -13.85
N LEU A 164 -7.29 -12.88 -14.13
CA LEU A 164 -7.74 -13.98 -14.97
C LEU A 164 -7.21 -13.83 -16.40
N GLU A 165 -7.36 -12.66 -17.01
CA GLU A 165 -6.87 -12.40 -18.37
C GLU A 165 -5.35 -12.64 -18.46
N SER A 166 -4.59 -12.10 -17.51
CA SER A 166 -3.14 -12.27 -17.43
C SER A 166 -2.71 -13.74 -17.28
N LEU A 167 -3.40 -14.48 -16.41
CA LEU A 167 -3.14 -15.91 -16.20
C LEU A 167 -3.53 -16.77 -17.42
N GLU A 168 -4.68 -16.51 -18.03
CA GLU A 168 -5.12 -17.20 -19.25
C GLU A 168 -4.13 -16.98 -20.40
N ALA A 169 -3.70 -15.74 -20.62
CA ALA A 169 -2.70 -15.40 -21.62
C ALA A 169 -1.35 -16.08 -21.34
N SER A 170 -0.95 -16.18 -20.07
CA SER A 170 0.29 -16.85 -19.66
C SER A 170 0.25 -18.36 -19.90
N TYR A 171 -0.81 -19.04 -19.44
CA TYR A 171 -0.97 -20.48 -19.63
C TYR A 171 -1.22 -20.86 -21.09
N GLY A 172 -1.91 -20.02 -21.86
CA GLY A 172 -2.18 -20.24 -23.28
C GLY A 172 -0.92 -20.32 -24.16
N LYS A 173 0.25 -19.90 -23.66
CA LYS A 173 1.54 -20.08 -24.36
C LYS A 173 2.00 -21.53 -24.43
N THR A 174 1.56 -22.38 -23.51
CA THR A 174 2.02 -23.77 -23.40
C THR A 174 0.90 -24.80 -23.27
N LYS A 175 -0.34 -24.36 -23.02
CA LYS A 175 -1.52 -25.19 -22.76
C LYS A 175 -2.62 -24.95 -23.79
N SER A 176 -3.53 -25.92 -23.92
CA SER A 176 -4.76 -25.71 -24.69
C SER A 176 -5.62 -24.61 -24.08
N ARG A 177 -6.50 -23.96 -24.87
CA ARG A 177 -7.40 -22.91 -24.36
C ARG A 177 -8.23 -23.37 -23.16
N VAL A 178 -8.75 -24.60 -23.20
CA VAL A 178 -9.57 -25.16 -22.12
C VAL A 178 -8.74 -25.36 -20.85
N GLU A 179 -7.54 -25.93 -20.97
CA GLU A 179 -6.65 -26.15 -19.83
C GLU A 179 -6.14 -24.82 -19.25
N ALA A 180 -5.77 -23.86 -20.09
CA ALA A 180 -5.34 -22.52 -19.67
C ALA A 180 -6.40 -21.81 -18.84
N LYS A 181 -7.65 -21.80 -19.32
CA LYS A 181 -8.80 -21.23 -18.60
C LYS A 181 -9.06 -21.91 -17.26
N LYS A 182 -8.96 -23.24 -17.21
CA LYS A 182 -9.13 -24.00 -15.95
C LYS A 182 -8.05 -23.64 -14.93
N LEU A 183 -6.79 -23.64 -15.35
CA LEU A 183 -5.64 -23.32 -14.49
C LEU A 183 -5.68 -21.85 -14.02
N ALA A 184 -6.05 -20.92 -14.92
CA ALA A 184 -6.20 -19.51 -14.58
C ALA A 184 -7.25 -19.28 -13.49
N LYS A 185 -8.45 -19.86 -13.64
CA LYS A 185 -9.51 -19.76 -12.63
C LYS A 185 -9.10 -20.30 -11.27
N GLN A 186 -8.47 -21.48 -11.25
CA GLN A 186 -7.98 -22.08 -10.00
C GLN A 186 -6.93 -21.18 -9.34
N ARG A 187 -5.96 -20.70 -10.13
CA ARG A 187 -4.88 -19.86 -9.62
C ARG A 187 -5.36 -18.48 -9.17
N ALA A 188 -6.31 -17.87 -9.89
CA ALA A 188 -6.92 -16.60 -9.51
C ALA A 188 -7.66 -16.73 -8.18
N THR A 189 -8.46 -17.79 -8.00
CA THR A 189 -9.15 -18.10 -6.74
C THR A 189 -8.16 -18.18 -5.58
N ASP A 190 -7.06 -18.92 -5.74
CA ASP A 190 -6.03 -19.06 -4.70
C ASP A 190 -5.35 -17.72 -4.33
N ILE A 191 -5.07 -16.88 -5.34
CA ILE A 191 -4.48 -15.56 -5.15
C ILE A 191 -5.47 -14.65 -4.43
N MET A 192 -6.70 -14.53 -4.94
CA MET A 192 -7.75 -13.66 -4.41
C MET A 192 -8.18 -14.04 -3.00
N ALA A 193 -8.07 -15.31 -2.63
CA ALA A 193 -8.30 -15.79 -1.27
C ALA A 193 -7.28 -15.22 -0.26
N ASN A 194 -6.09 -14.79 -0.70
CA ASN A 194 -5.02 -14.27 0.16
C ASN A 194 -4.88 -12.74 0.12
N LEU A 195 -5.64 -12.07 -0.74
CA LEU A 195 -5.59 -10.62 -0.92
C LEU A 195 -6.84 -9.92 -0.38
N ALA A 196 -6.71 -8.64 -0.06
CA ALA A 196 -7.78 -7.72 0.26
C ALA A 196 -7.60 -6.41 -0.53
N ALA A 197 -8.71 -5.78 -0.90
CA ALA A 197 -8.75 -4.42 -1.43
C ALA A 197 -8.51 -3.44 -0.28
N LEU A 198 -7.46 -2.61 -0.40
CA LEU A 198 -6.95 -1.81 0.71
C LEU A 198 -7.29 -0.33 0.57
N HIS A 199 -7.74 0.25 1.68
CA HIS A 199 -7.76 1.70 1.89
C HIS A 199 -6.36 2.16 2.30
N ASP A 200 -5.79 3.10 1.55
CA ASP A 200 -4.50 3.73 1.86
C ASP A 200 -4.70 5.25 1.91
N PRO A 201 -4.90 5.87 3.10
CA PRO A 201 -4.77 5.25 4.42
C PRO A 201 -6.05 4.52 4.88
N ASP A 202 -5.92 3.71 5.94
CA ASP A 202 -7.05 3.03 6.60
C ASP A 202 -8.07 4.08 7.07
N MET A 203 -9.35 3.79 6.91
CA MET A 203 -10.43 4.66 7.36
C MET A 203 -10.36 4.98 8.86
N ILE A 204 -9.87 4.06 9.69
CA ILE A 204 -9.60 4.33 11.12
C ILE A 204 -8.62 5.49 11.25
N ALA A 205 -7.61 5.54 10.40
CA ALA A 205 -6.56 6.55 10.40
C ALA A 205 -6.90 7.80 9.57
N GLY A 206 -8.15 8.00 9.13
CA GLY A 206 -8.57 9.20 8.39
C GLY A 206 -8.59 9.02 6.87
N GLY A 207 -8.55 7.79 6.36
CA GLY A 207 -8.84 7.51 4.96
C GLY A 207 -10.31 7.67 4.60
N ALA A 208 -10.58 8.07 3.36
CA ALA A 208 -11.90 7.98 2.74
C ALA A 208 -12.22 6.53 2.35
N ASP A 209 -13.49 6.25 1.98
CA ASP A 209 -13.87 4.95 1.39
C ASP A 209 -13.39 4.85 -0.07
N LYS A 210 -12.08 4.90 -0.26
CA LYS A 210 -11.40 4.77 -1.55
C LYS A 210 -10.39 3.63 -1.47
N VAL A 211 -10.49 2.72 -2.41
CA VAL A 211 -9.55 1.60 -2.58
C VAL A 211 -8.53 1.95 -3.66
N SER A 212 -7.26 1.69 -3.39
CA SER A 212 -6.17 2.02 -4.32
C SER A 212 -5.45 0.80 -4.88
N ARG A 213 -5.46 -0.34 -4.17
CA ARG A 213 -4.72 -1.56 -4.56
C ARG A 213 -5.19 -2.82 -3.85
N MET A 214 -4.77 -3.98 -4.36
CA MET A 214 -4.80 -5.23 -3.62
C MET A 214 -3.55 -5.39 -2.75
N GLY A 215 -3.69 -6.02 -1.60
CA GLY A 215 -2.54 -6.42 -0.79
C GLY A 215 -2.84 -7.63 0.08
N ARG A 216 -1.79 -8.24 0.62
CA ARG A 216 -1.90 -9.38 1.55
C ARG A 216 -2.86 -9.07 2.70
N LYS A 217 -3.93 -9.86 2.79
CA LYS A 217 -5.02 -9.64 3.77
C LYS A 217 -4.57 -9.86 5.21
N ASP A 218 -3.61 -10.74 5.44
CA ASP A 218 -3.11 -11.06 6.78
C ASP A 218 -2.21 -9.94 7.35
N VAL A 219 -1.42 -9.31 6.48
CA VAL A 219 -0.68 -8.08 6.81
C VAL A 219 -1.64 -6.93 7.08
N ASN A 220 -2.61 -6.71 6.20
CA ASN A 220 -3.61 -5.65 6.40
C ASN A 220 -4.39 -5.82 7.70
N GLY A 221 -4.84 -7.06 7.97
CA GLY A 221 -5.52 -7.42 9.21
C GLY A 221 -4.64 -7.27 10.46
N SER A 222 -3.31 -7.25 10.31
CA SER A 222 -2.39 -6.92 11.39
C SER A 222 -2.25 -5.41 11.61
N LEU A 223 -2.31 -4.60 10.55
CA LEU A 223 -2.11 -3.15 10.62
C LEU A 223 -3.33 -2.42 11.18
N GLY A 224 -4.51 -2.69 10.62
CA GLY A 224 -5.75 -1.96 10.94
C GLY A 224 -6.05 -1.85 12.45
N PRO A 225 -6.04 -2.95 13.21
CA PRO A 225 -6.30 -2.91 14.65
C PRO A 225 -5.26 -2.12 15.47
N GLN A 226 -4.05 -1.88 14.95
CA GLN A 226 -3.01 -1.15 15.66
C GLN A 226 -3.26 0.36 15.70
N TRP A 227 -4.08 0.90 14.78
CA TRP A 227 -4.44 2.32 14.78
C TRP A 227 -5.20 2.73 16.03
N ALA A 228 -6.15 1.89 16.44
CA ALA A 228 -7.02 2.10 17.60
C ALA A 228 -6.45 1.51 18.90
N LYS A 229 -5.14 1.22 18.94
CA LYS A 229 -4.47 0.68 20.13
C LYS A 229 -3.28 1.54 20.53
N ALA A 230 -3.06 1.63 21.83
CA ALA A 230 -1.80 2.13 22.37
C ALA A 230 -0.63 1.22 21.93
N PRO A 231 0.59 1.75 21.84
CA PRO A 231 1.77 0.94 21.57
C PRO A 231 1.95 -0.15 22.64
N ALA A 232 2.46 -1.32 22.24
CA ALA A 232 2.70 -2.42 23.18
C ALA A 232 3.67 -1.98 24.30
N GLY A 233 3.36 -2.34 25.55
CA GLY A 233 4.16 -1.94 26.73
C GLY A 233 3.90 -0.51 27.23
N SER A 234 2.89 0.18 26.69
CA SER A 234 2.48 1.50 27.20
C SER A 234 1.75 1.39 28.53
N VAL A 235 1.79 2.48 29.31
CA VAL A 235 1.03 2.61 30.56
C VAL A 235 -0.48 2.50 30.34
N LYS A 236 -1.21 2.19 31.41
CA LYS A 236 -2.67 2.22 31.42
C LYS A 236 -3.17 3.58 30.92
N ASP A 237 -4.20 3.58 30.08
CA ASP A 237 -4.83 4.77 29.48
C ASP A 237 -3.93 5.58 28.52
N ALA A 238 -2.82 5.00 28.05
CA ALA A 238 -2.01 5.60 26.99
C ALA A 238 -2.83 5.81 25.70
N LYS A 239 -2.55 6.94 25.04
CA LYS A 239 -3.21 7.31 23.78
C LYS A 239 -2.92 6.28 22.69
N THR A 240 -3.93 6.00 21.89
CA THR A 240 -3.81 5.21 20.67
C THR A 240 -3.01 5.97 19.61
N ARG A 241 -2.49 5.26 18.60
CA ARG A 241 -1.77 5.89 17.48
C ARG A 241 -2.61 6.95 16.79
N VAL A 242 -3.90 6.69 16.57
CA VAL A 242 -4.78 7.67 15.92
C VAL A 242 -5.06 8.88 16.80
N GLN A 243 -5.20 8.71 18.13
CA GLN A 243 -5.35 9.85 19.05
C GLN A 243 -4.09 10.73 19.07
N LEU A 244 -2.90 10.11 18.99
CA LEU A 244 -1.65 10.87 18.90
C LEU A 244 -1.57 11.68 17.60
N ILE A 245 -2.04 11.13 16.48
CA ILE A 245 -2.11 11.86 15.21
C ILE A 245 -3.15 12.98 15.31
N ASP A 246 -4.39 12.68 15.76
CA ASP A 246 -5.48 13.65 15.94
C ASP A 246 -4.96 14.91 16.67
N GLU A 247 -4.21 14.74 17.77
CA GLU A 247 -3.64 15.87 18.53
C GLU A 247 -2.60 16.70 17.78
N GLN A 248 -1.74 16.08 16.97
CA GLN A 248 -0.77 16.84 16.17
C GLN A 248 -1.46 17.59 15.04
N VAL A 249 -2.47 16.97 14.42
CA VAL A 249 -3.25 17.59 13.36
C VAL A 249 -4.04 18.78 13.88
N GLU A 250 -4.69 18.66 15.04
CA GLU A 250 -5.38 19.79 15.68
C GLU A 250 -4.45 20.95 16.03
N LYS A 251 -3.23 20.66 16.51
CA LYS A 251 -2.21 21.69 16.76
C LYS A 251 -1.74 22.34 15.46
N ALA A 252 -1.54 21.55 14.41
CA ALA A 252 -1.12 22.05 13.11
C ALA A 252 -2.21 22.91 12.47
N TYR A 253 -3.48 22.52 12.59
CA TYR A 253 -4.63 23.26 12.09
C TYR A 253 -4.67 24.71 12.61
N LYS A 254 -4.47 24.90 13.92
CA LYS A 254 -4.46 26.24 14.55
C LYS A 254 -3.37 27.17 13.99
N ASN A 255 -2.30 26.61 13.45
CA ASN A 255 -1.14 27.37 12.98
C ASN A 255 -1.07 27.49 11.45
N LEU A 256 -1.56 26.49 10.72
CA LEU A 256 -1.35 26.34 9.27
C LEU A 256 -2.66 26.35 8.47
N GLY A 257 -3.82 26.17 9.11
CA GLY A 257 -5.12 26.08 8.45
C GLY A 257 -5.42 24.71 7.83
N ALA A 258 -6.60 24.59 7.22
CA ALA A 258 -7.13 23.32 6.69
C ALA A 258 -6.37 22.82 5.45
N ASP A 259 -5.89 23.72 4.59
CA ASP A 259 -5.27 23.38 3.31
C ASP A 259 -3.85 22.83 3.42
N ALA A 260 -3.26 22.91 4.62
CA ALA A 260 -1.94 22.40 4.89
C ALA A 260 -1.88 20.87 4.77
N LYS A 261 -0.76 20.32 4.30
CA LYS A 261 -0.56 18.87 4.18
C LYS A 261 -0.06 18.24 5.48
N LEU A 262 -0.42 16.98 5.67
CA LEU A 262 0.12 16.14 6.73
C LEU A 262 1.61 15.83 6.52
N ASN A 263 2.27 15.40 7.61
CA ASN A 263 3.66 14.96 7.61
C ASN A 263 3.85 13.88 8.68
N ILE A 264 3.20 12.75 8.45
CA ILE A 264 3.21 11.58 9.31
C ILE A 264 4.33 10.64 8.87
N GLN A 265 5.04 10.08 9.85
CA GLN A 265 6.06 9.07 9.64
C GLN A 265 5.65 7.78 10.37
N LEU A 266 5.55 6.68 9.62
CA LEU A 266 5.21 5.35 10.09
C LEU A 266 6.42 4.44 9.92
N GLU A 267 6.72 3.64 10.94
CA GLU A 267 7.86 2.74 10.88
C GLU A 267 7.55 1.36 11.44
N ARG A 268 8.35 0.37 11.02
CA ARG A 268 8.37 -0.93 11.66
C ARG A 268 9.10 -0.88 12.99
N CYS A 269 8.55 -1.55 14.00
CA CYS A 269 9.31 -1.75 15.23
C CYS A 269 10.58 -2.54 14.92
N PRO A 270 11.71 -2.21 15.58
CA PRO A 270 12.94 -2.98 15.45
C PRO A 270 12.65 -4.47 15.65
N LEU A 271 13.19 -5.30 14.76
CA LEU A 271 13.22 -6.73 15.01
C LEU A 271 14.13 -6.93 16.22
N ASN A 272 13.60 -7.46 17.32
CA ASN A 272 14.43 -7.80 18.47
C ASN A 272 15.54 -8.73 17.96
N LYS A 273 16.78 -8.24 17.94
CA LYS A 273 17.96 -9.09 17.83
C LYS A 273 17.97 -9.91 19.11
N LYS A 274 17.51 -11.15 19.02
CA LYS A 274 17.86 -12.16 20.02
C LYS A 274 19.30 -12.58 19.78
#